data_AF-F3L3C0-F1
#
_entry.id   AF-F3L3C0-F1
#
_cell.length_a   1.000
_cell.length_b   1.000
_cell.length_c   1.000
_cell.angle_alpha   90.00
_cell.angle_beta   90.00
_cell.angle_gamma   90.00
#
_symmetry.space_group_name_H-M   'P 1'
#
loop_
_entity.id
_entity.type
_entity.pdbx_description
1 polymer ?
#
loop_
_entity_poly.entity_id
_entity_poly.type
_entity_poly.pdbx_seq_one_letter_code
_entity_poly.pdbx_strand_id
1 'polypeptide(L)'
;MLRLLILLGLLGAAGWSHADEKPRAVLSIEDLLIAPKQFTVSPRFSFSTDQLSRAGVSSRSYSSSLNLNYGLNKNIALSWQYSSQRSLQNEARSGASTQALGLRWRIPTQGAWQWNVSAYRELHASHTVSGLEWARPASNISIQTYRFIDPLVLSTSLSYHTASRWRVGGALSPQSKYMQWNVAMDFAVNRVVGLYTAYQMSRGVTGHSGEFSVRQRLSLGGSYRISGDTSVALTLGFGLADTAPATLSVQGRYRF
;
A
#
# COMPACT_ATOMS: atom_id res chain seq x y z
N MET A 1 29.46 -3.76 -1.45
CA MET A 1 29.44 -4.50 -2.74
C MET A 1 28.41 -5.63 -2.78
N LEU A 2 28.13 -6.35 -1.69
CA LEU A 2 27.11 -7.41 -1.63
C LEU A 2 25.67 -6.96 -1.99
N ARG A 3 25.32 -5.69 -1.75
CA ARG A 3 23.98 -5.14 -2.07
C ARG A 3 23.75 -4.89 -3.56
N LEU A 4 24.81 -4.71 -4.35
CA LEU A 4 24.70 -4.54 -5.81
C LEU A 4 24.49 -5.89 -6.51
N LEU A 5 25.06 -6.97 -5.95
CA LEU A 5 24.94 -8.34 -6.45
C LEU A 5 23.53 -8.92 -6.30
N ILE A 6 22.80 -8.55 -5.25
CA ILE A 6 21.39 -8.98 -5.08
C ILE A 6 20.48 -8.29 -6.12
N LEU A 7 20.78 -7.04 -6.48
CA LEU A 7 20.05 -6.30 -7.51
C LEU A 7 20.29 -6.87 -8.92
N LEU A 8 21.53 -7.27 -9.20
CA LEU A 8 21.91 -7.94 -10.47
C LEU A 8 21.42 -9.39 -10.55
N GLY A 9 21.39 -10.12 -9.42
CA GLY A 9 20.83 -11.47 -9.36
C GLY A 9 19.33 -11.53 -9.65
N LEU A 10 18.58 -10.50 -9.24
CA LEU A 10 17.14 -10.37 -9.55
C LEU A 10 16.86 -9.98 -11.01
N LEU A 11 17.82 -9.34 -11.69
CA LEU A 11 17.74 -9.05 -13.13
C LEU A 11 18.12 -10.28 -13.99
N GLY A 12 19.00 -11.15 -13.49
CA GLY A 12 19.46 -12.35 -14.21
C GLY A 12 18.47 -13.53 -14.21
N ALA A 13 17.49 -13.55 -13.30
CA ALA A 13 16.50 -14.63 -13.20
C ALA A 13 15.22 -14.40 -14.02
N ALA A 14 15.12 -13.29 -14.76
CA ALA A 14 13.93 -12.93 -15.56
C ALA A 14 13.85 -13.65 -16.93
N GLY A 15 14.82 -14.51 -17.25
CA GLY A 15 14.67 -15.45 -18.34
C GLY A 15 14.21 -16.77 -17.74
N TRP A 16 12.90 -17.03 -17.72
CA TRP A 16 12.27 -18.32 -18.03
C TRP A 16 10.82 -18.03 -18.42
N SER A 17 10.53 -18.41 -19.66
CA SER A 17 9.33 -18.12 -20.44
C SER A 17 8.05 -18.71 -19.87
N HIS A 18 6.92 -18.02 -20.09
CA HIS A 18 5.68 -18.62 -20.61
C HIS A 18 4.87 -17.62 -21.47
N ALA A 19 4.67 -17.99 -22.73
CA ALA A 19 3.58 -17.68 -23.67
C ALA A 19 2.97 -16.25 -23.73
N ASP A 20 3.38 -15.51 -24.76
CA ASP A 20 2.53 -14.88 -25.81
C ASP A 20 1.14 -14.29 -25.45
N GLU A 21 0.97 -13.70 -24.27
CA GLU A 21 -0.13 -12.77 -24.02
C GLU A 21 0.24 -11.38 -24.54
N LYS A 22 -0.53 -10.87 -25.51
CA LYS A 22 -0.42 -9.47 -25.96
C LYS A 22 -0.38 -8.54 -24.74
N PRO A 23 0.59 -7.61 -24.65
CA PRO A 23 0.72 -6.74 -23.49
C PRO A 23 -0.59 -5.98 -23.26
N ARG A 24 -1.06 -5.97 -22.01
CA ARG A 24 -2.23 -5.21 -21.54
C ARG A 24 -1.74 -4.07 -20.64
N ALA A 25 -2.46 -2.97 -20.57
CA ALA A 25 -2.09 -1.87 -19.68
C ALA A 25 -2.03 -2.35 -18.23
N VAL A 26 -1.04 -1.91 -17.46
CA VAL A 26 -0.92 -2.22 -16.04
C VAL A 26 -1.80 -1.25 -15.28
N LEU A 27 -2.98 -1.67 -14.86
CA LEU A 27 -3.86 -0.81 -14.08
C LEU A 27 -3.42 -0.82 -12.61
N SER A 28 -3.65 0.26 -11.86
CA SER A 28 -3.34 0.29 -10.42
C SER A 28 -4.10 -0.82 -9.68
N ILE A 29 -5.26 -1.21 -10.22
CA ILE A 29 -6.11 -2.27 -9.71
C ILE A 29 -5.61 -3.69 -9.92
N GLU A 30 -4.56 -3.91 -10.71
CA GLU A 30 -4.06 -5.26 -10.97
C GLU A 30 -3.56 -5.96 -9.70
N ASP A 31 -3.16 -5.22 -8.65
CA ASP A 31 -2.88 -5.81 -7.34
C ASP A 31 -4.13 -6.39 -6.69
N LEU A 32 -5.35 -6.05 -7.12
CA LEU A 32 -6.63 -6.58 -6.62
C LEU A 32 -7.08 -7.83 -7.37
N LEU A 33 -6.56 -8.06 -8.57
CA LEU A 33 -6.89 -9.24 -9.36
C LEU A 33 -6.19 -10.46 -8.75
N ILE A 34 -6.96 -11.51 -8.51
CA ILE A 34 -6.41 -12.78 -8.02
C ILE A 34 -6.11 -13.65 -9.24
N ALA A 35 -4.84 -13.68 -9.63
CA ALA A 35 -4.35 -14.62 -10.63
C ALA A 35 -4.06 -15.98 -9.96
N PRO A 36 -4.72 -17.07 -10.38
CA PRO A 36 -4.56 -18.37 -9.75
C PRO A 36 -3.15 -18.91 -9.97
N LYS A 37 -2.54 -19.46 -8.92
CA LYS A 37 -1.20 -20.05 -8.91
C LYS A 37 -0.08 -19.10 -9.36
N GLN A 38 -0.33 -17.79 -9.29
CA GLN A 38 0.66 -16.78 -9.64
C GLN A 38 1.24 -16.17 -8.38
N PHE A 39 2.56 -16.00 -8.38
CA PHE A 39 3.28 -15.26 -7.34
C PHE A 39 3.59 -13.85 -7.85
N THR A 40 3.42 -12.85 -6.98
CA THR A 40 3.68 -11.45 -7.33
C THR A 40 4.51 -10.77 -6.27
N VAL A 41 5.56 -10.09 -6.71
CA VAL A 41 6.47 -9.32 -5.87
C VAL A 41 6.36 -7.86 -6.25
N SER A 42 6.02 -7.02 -5.27
CA SER A 42 5.78 -5.60 -5.48
C SER A 42 6.59 -4.74 -4.49
N PRO A 43 7.87 -4.43 -4.79
CA PRO A 43 8.62 -3.46 -4.01
C PRO A 43 8.13 -2.04 -4.30
N ARG A 44 8.05 -1.21 -3.26
CA ARG A 44 7.67 0.20 -3.38
C ARG A 44 8.58 1.06 -2.52
N PHE A 45 9.00 2.18 -3.08
CA PHE A 45 9.76 3.21 -2.40
C PHE A 45 8.95 4.50 -2.45
N SER A 46 8.80 5.15 -1.31
CA SER A 46 8.10 6.43 -1.23
C SER A 46 8.92 7.44 -0.47
N PHE A 47 8.86 8.67 -0.96
CA PHE A 47 9.39 9.85 -0.31
C PHE A 47 8.22 10.79 -0.01
N SER A 48 8.26 11.43 1.15
CA SER A 48 7.20 12.32 1.58
C SER A 48 7.78 13.52 2.32
N THR A 49 7.21 14.69 2.06
CA THR A 49 7.61 15.95 2.68
C THR A 49 6.39 16.64 3.26
N ASP A 50 6.49 17.06 4.52
CA ASP A 50 5.53 17.95 5.14
C ASP A 50 6.24 19.26 5.52
N GLN A 51 5.62 20.39 5.22
CA GLN A 51 6.10 21.70 5.61
C GLN A 51 4.95 22.44 6.28
N LEU A 52 4.94 22.40 7.62
CA LEU A 52 3.94 23.11 8.41
C LEU A 52 4.34 24.59 8.48
N SER A 53 3.66 25.41 7.68
CA SER A 53 3.91 26.85 7.54
C SER A 53 3.81 27.66 8.84
N ARG A 54 3.10 27.14 9.86
CA ARG A 54 2.87 27.86 11.12
C ARG A 54 4.01 27.79 12.15
N ALA A 55 4.99 26.90 11.98
CA ALA A 55 6.03 26.70 13.01
C ALA A 55 7.44 26.42 12.45
N GLY A 56 7.66 26.54 11.14
CA GLY A 56 8.96 26.21 10.52
C GLY A 56 9.36 24.74 10.64
N VAL A 57 8.44 23.87 11.06
CA VAL A 57 8.68 22.44 11.22
C VAL A 57 8.61 21.78 9.85
N SER A 58 9.76 21.29 9.39
CA SER A 58 9.85 20.45 8.20
C SER A 58 10.02 19.00 8.64
N SER A 59 9.27 18.10 8.01
CA SER A 59 9.48 16.67 8.18
C SER A 59 9.72 16.01 6.83
N ARG A 60 10.71 15.13 6.79
CA ARG A 60 11.02 14.31 5.62
C ARG A 60 10.90 12.86 6.02
N SER A 61 10.06 12.13 5.32
CA SER A 61 9.81 10.71 5.58
C SER A 61 10.14 9.89 4.35
N TYR A 62 10.96 8.87 4.55
CA TYR A 62 11.28 7.85 3.56
C TYR A 62 10.61 6.55 3.99
N SER A 63 9.90 5.89 3.06
CA SER A 63 9.36 4.57 3.30
C SER A 63 9.73 3.61 2.19
N SER A 64 9.96 2.36 2.59
CA SER A 64 10.17 1.24 1.70
C SER A 64 9.20 0.14 2.12
N SER A 65 8.52 -0.47 1.16
CA SER A 65 7.67 -1.62 1.41
C SER A 65 7.91 -2.71 0.37
N LEU A 66 7.68 -3.94 0.79
CA LEU A 66 7.72 -5.12 -0.05
C LEU A 66 6.41 -5.88 0.16
N ASN A 67 5.63 -6.03 -0.89
CA ASN A 67 4.41 -6.83 -0.88
C ASN A 67 4.66 -8.11 -1.67
N LEU A 68 4.38 -9.25 -1.07
CA LEU A 68 4.37 -10.56 -1.70
C LEU A 68 2.92 -11.05 -1.72
N ASN A 69 2.44 -11.46 -2.88
CA ASN A 69 1.09 -12.00 -3.04
C ASN A 69 1.18 -13.36 -3.73
N TYR A 70 0.35 -14.30 -3.29
CA TYR A 70 0.21 -15.60 -3.92
C TYR A 70 -1.27 -15.95 -4.09
N GLY A 71 -1.71 -16.14 -5.33
CA GLY A 71 -3.07 -16.60 -5.62
C GLY A 71 -3.20 -18.10 -5.42
N LEU A 72 -3.94 -18.54 -4.41
CA LEU A 72 -4.20 -19.97 -4.19
C LEU A 72 -5.12 -20.53 -5.29
N ASN A 73 -6.15 -19.75 -5.65
CA ASN A 73 -7.10 -20.06 -6.71
C ASN A 73 -7.70 -18.76 -7.25
N LYS A 74 -8.72 -18.83 -8.11
CA LYS A 74 -9.38 -17.64 -8.70
C LYS A 74 -10.07 -16.71 -7.70
N ASN A 75 -10.28 -17.17 -6.45
CA ASN A 75 -11.04 -16.48 -5.43
C ASN A 75 -10.24 -16.11 -4.19
N ILE A 76 -9.12 -16.79 -3.90
CA ILE A 76 -8.40 -16.63 -2.63
C ILE A 76 -6.93 -16.34 -2.93
N ALA A 77 -6.40 -15.31 -2.27
CA ALA A 77 -4.98 -14.98 -2.27
C ALA A 77 -4.46 -14.81 -0.86
N LEU A 78 -3.20 -15.19 -0.67
CA LEU A 78 -2.41 -14.88 0.52
C LEU A 78 -1.49 -13.72 0.21
N SER A 79 -1.22 -12.91 1.22
CA SER A 79 -0.36 -11.74 1.10
C SER A 79 0.52 -11.60 2.33
N TRP A 80 1.77 -11.21 2.10
CA TRP A 80 2.68 -10.76 3.14
C TRP A 80 3.23 -9.40 2.75
N GLN A 81 3.23 -8.49 3.70
CA GLN A 81 3.70 -7.13 3.50
C GLN A 81 4.73 -6.79 4.56
N TYR A 82 5.88 -6.30 4.13
CA TYR A 82 6.85 -5.62 4.98
C TYR A 82 6.85 -4.14 4.62
N SER A 83 6.91 -3.27 5.62
CA SER A 83 7.14 -1.84 5.41
C SER A 83 8.10 -1.32 6.47
N SER A 84 8.93 -0.37 6.08
CA SER A 84 9.77 0.41 6.99
C SER A 84 9.61 1.87 6.62
N GLN A 85 9.47 2.71 7.64
CA GLN A 85 9.42 4.15 7.51
C GLN A 85 10.46 4.77 8.42
N ARG A 86 11.19 5.75 7.90
CA ARG A 86 12.14 6.57 8.63
C ARG A 86 11.76 8.03 8.43
N SER A 87 11.62 8.75 9.54
CA SER A 87 11.32 10.18 9.53
C SER A 87 12.49 10.97 10.12
N LEU A 88 12.77 12.11 9.50
CA LEU A 88 13.64 13.15 10.03
C LEU A 88 12.75 14.37 10.31
N GLN A 89 12.62 14.74 11.57
CA GLN A 89 11.85 15.90 12.01
C GLN A 89 12.72 16.73 12.94
N ASN A 90 13.03 17.97 12.56
CA ASN A 90 13.88 18.88 13.35
C ASN A 90 15.15 18.17 13.90
N GLU A 91 15.88 17.48 13.02
CA GLU A 91 17.09 16.70 13.31
C GLU A 91 16.91 15.42 14.13
N ALA A 92 15.76 15.22 14.79
CA ALA A 92 15.43 13.96 15.44
C ALA A 92 15.07 12.88 14.40
N ARG A 93 15.72 11.72 14.51
CA ARG A 93 15.46 10.54 13.68
C ARG A 93 14.51 9.60 14.39
N SER A 94 13.42 9.23 13.72
CA SER A 94 12.51 8.18 14.18
C SER A 94 12.32 7.13 13.09
N GLY A 95 12.01 5.90 13.50
CA GLY A 95 11.83 4.80 12.58
C GLY A 95 10.86 3.76 13.11
N ALA A 96 10.09 3.20 12.19
CA ALA A 96 9.18 2.11 12.46
C ALA A 96 9.25 1.10 11.33
N SER A 97 8.93 -0.16 11.65
CA SER A 97 8.70 -1.18 10.65
C SER A 97 7.42 -1.94 10.98
N THR A 98 6.78 -2.48 9.96
CA THR A 98 5.55 -3.24 10.09
C THR A 98 5.64 -4.46 9.20
N GLN A 99 5.25 -5.61 9.72
CA GLN A 99 5.00 -6.83 8.98
C GLN A 99 3.52 -7.12 9.04
N ALA A 100 2.92 -7.54 7.93
CA ALA A 100 1.51 -7.89 7.88
C ALA A 100 1.31 -9.17 7.09
N LEU A 101 0.40 -10.00 7.56
CA LEU A 101 -0.07 -11.19 6.86
C LEU A 101 -1.55 -10.98 6.56
N GLY A 102 -1.95 -11.26 5.34
CA GLY A 102 -3.31 -11.02 4.89
C GLY A 102 -3.87 -12.15 4.04
N LEU A 103 -5.18 -12.31 4.16
CA LEU A 103 -5.99 -13.15 3.28
C LEU A 103 -6.93 -12.25 2.49
N ARG A 104 -6.99 -12.47 1.19
CA ARG A 104 -7.96 -11.83 0.31
C ARG A 104 -8.90 -12.89 -0.26
N TRP A 105 -10.16 -12.54 -0.29
CA TRP A 105 -11.23 -13.33 -0.87
C TRP A 105 -12.04 -12.48 -1.86
N ARG A 106 -12.12 -12.95 -3.10
CA ARG A 106 -13.01 -12.42 -4.14
C ARG A 106 -14.38 -13.08 -3.99
N ILE A 107 -15.40 -12.25 -3.84
CA ILE A 107 -16.79 -12.71 -3.78
C ILE A 107 -17.25 -13.01 -5.21
N PRO A 108 -17.61 -14.25 -5.54
CA PRO A 108 -18.17 -14.59 -6.84
C PRO A 108 -19.53 -13.88 -6.98
N THR A 109 -19.59 -12.89 -7.87
CA THR A 109 -20.78 -12.09 -8.13
C THR A 109 -21.10 -12.16 -9.62
N GLN A 110 -22.40 -12.17 -9.97
CA GLN A 110 -22.87 -12.21 -11.36
C GLN A 110 -23.07 -10.79 -11.96
N GLY A 111 -22.85 -9.74 -11.18
CA GLY A 111 -23.02 -8.35 -11.60
C GLY A 111 -21.80 -7.76 -12.30
N ALA A 112 -21.97 -6.57 -12.90
CA ALA A 112 -20.87 -5.82 -13.53
C ALA A 112 -19.80 -5.36 -12.53
N TRP A 113 -20.17 -5.23 -11.25
CA TRP A 113 -19.26 -4.90 -10.15
C TRP A 113 -18.66 -6.17 -9.57
N GLN A 114 -17.34 -6.21 -9.49
CA GLN A 114 -16.59 -7.28 -8.85
C GLN A 114 -16.20 -6.85 -7.44
N TRP A 115 -16.37 -7.76 -6.47
CA TRP A 115 -16.19 -7.48 -5.05
C TRP A 115 -15.07 -8.33 -4.47
N ASN A 116 -14.18 -7.68 -3.72
CA ASN A 116 -13.09 -8.29 -2.97
C ASN A 116 -13.21 -7.88 -1.50
N VAL A 117 -13.02 -8.84 -0.61
CA VAL A 117 -12.84 -8.62 0.82
C VAL A 117 -11.42 -9.04 1.17
N SER A 118 -10.73 -8.24 1.97
CA SER A 118 -9.42 -8.61 2.49
C SER A 118 -9.33 -8.33 3.98
N ALA A 119 -8.66 -9.24 4.68
CA ALA A 119 -8.39 -9.14 6.10
C ALA A 119 -6.90 -9.32 6.30
N TYR A 120 -6.29 -8.35 6.98
CA TYR A 120 -4.88 -8.31 7.32
C TYR A 120 -4.72 -8.28 8.83
N ARG A 121 -3.69 -8.99 9.30
CA ARG A 121 -3.21 -8.90 10.67
C ARG A 121 -1.80 -8.33 10.63
N GLU A 122 -1.60 -7.23 11.35
CA GLU A 122 -0.40 -6.41 11.29
C GLU A 122 0.39 -6.52 12.62
N LEU A 123 1.69 -6.74 12.49
CA LEU A 123 2.69 -6.77 13.53
C LEU A 123 3.65 -5.60 13.30
N HIS A 124 3.54 -4.55 14.10
CA HIS A 124 4.39 -3.36 14.06
C HIS A 124 5.61 -3.52 14.96
N ALA A 125 6.83 -3.42 14.46
CA ALA A 125 8.01 -3.22 15.31
C ALA A 125 8.44 -1.75 15.25
N SER A 126 8.17 -0.98 16.31
CA SER A 126 8.66 0.38 16.47
C SER A 126 9.95 0.41 17.30
N HIS A 127 10.95 1.18 16.87
CA HIS A 127 12.22 1.29 17.59
C HIS A 127 12.28 2.63 18.33
N THR A 128 11.63 2.71 19.50
CA THR A 128 11.87 3.76 20.50
C THR A 128 12.14 3.13 21.86
N VAL A 129 13.04 3.76 22.64
CA VAL A 129 14.07 3.16 23.52
C VAL A 129 13.59 2.50 24.82
N SER A 130 12.33 2.62 25.23
CA SER A 130 11.88 2.04 26.52
C SER A 130 11.35 0.62 26.35
N GLY A 131 11.56 -0.26 27.34
CA GLY A 131 11.09 -1.65 27.38
C GLY A 131 9.59 -1.79 27.10
N LEU A 132 9.27 -1.96 25.81
CA LEU A 132 7.92 -2.05 25.26
C LEU A 132 7.53 -3.52 25.18
N GLU A 133 6.47 -3.89 25.89
CA GLU A 133 5.88 -5.21 25.78
C GLU A 133 4.68 -5.18 24.84
N TRP A 134 4.63 -6.16 23.94
CA TRP A 134 3.52 -6.32 22.99
C TRP A 134 2.24 -6.76 23.71
N ALA A 135 1.13 -6.04 23.50
CA ALA A 135 -0.15 -6.40 24.11
C ALA A 135 -1.22 -6.85 23.10
N ARG A 136 -1.32 -6.18 21.93
CA ARG A 136 -2.28 -6.58 20.88
C ARG A 136 -1.80 -6.18 19.48
N PRO A 137 -1.79 -7.10 18.50
CA PRO A 137 -1.49 -6.78 17.11
C PRO A 137 -2.58 -5.91 16.49
N ALA A 138 -2.18 -5.13 15.49
CA ALA A 138 -3.09 -4.36 14.66
C ALA A 138 -3.86 -5.28 13.72
N SER A 139 -5.03 -4.83 13.29
CA SER A 139 -5.83 -5.54 12.30
C SER A 139 -6.47 -4.57 11.34
N ASN A 140 -6.57 -4.98 10.09
CA ASN A 140 -7.18 -4.22 9.03
C ASN A 140 -8.17 -5.12 8.27
N ILE A 141 -9.38 -4.64 8.09
CA ILE A 141 -10.38 -5.28 7.24
C ILE A 141 -10.75 -4.27 6.17
N SER A 142 -10.73 -4.68 4.90
CA SER A 142 -11.14 -3.84 3.80
C SER A 142 -12.05 -4.54 2.82
N ILE A 143 -13.00 -3.78 2.30
CA ILE A 143 -13.90 -4.16 1.22
C ILE A 143 -13.54 -3.29 0.04
N GLN A 144 -13.35 -3.92 -1.11
CA GLN A 144 -12.93 -3.27 -2.35
C GLN A 144 -13.90 -3.72 -3.43
N THR A 145 -14.35 -2.79 -4.26
CA THR A 145 -15.19 -3.12 -5.41
C THR A 145 -14.70 -2.36 -6.63
N TYR A 146 -14.86 -2.97 -7.80
CA TYR A 146 -14.40 -2.40 -9.04
C TYR A 146 -15.21 -2.83 -10.24
N ARG A 147 -15.12 -2.00 -11.28
CA ARG A 147 -15.83 -2.20 -12.53
C ARG A 147 -15.00 -1.71 -13.71
N PHE A 148 -14.94 -2.54 -14.75
CA PHE A 148 -14.41 -2.17 -16.05
C PHE A 148 -15.49 -1.46 -16.87
N ILE A 149 -15.18 -0.26 -17.35
CA ILE A 149 -15.98 0.58 -18.24
C ILE A 149 -15.03 1.07 -19.34
N ASP A 150 -14.75 0.23 -20.33
CA ASP A 150 -13.72 0.47 -21.35
C ASP A 150 -13.71 1.91 -21.89
N PRO A 151 -12.56 2.64 -21.91
CA PRO A 151 -11.18 2.25 -21.51
C PRO A 151 -10.82 2.49 -20.04
N LEU A 152 -11.82 2.69 -19.20
CA LEU A 152 -11.72 3.15 -17.83
C LEU A 152 -12.02 2.02 -16.84
N VAL A 153 -11.40 2.09 -15.66
CA VAL A 153 -11.72 1.22 -14.53
C VAL A 153 -11.99 2.07 -13.31
N LEU A 154 -13.14 1.84 -12.67
CA LEU A 154 -13.49 2.47 -11.41
C LEU A 154 -13.23 1.48 -10.28
N SER A 155 -12.68 1.99 -9.19
CA SER A 155 -12.60 1.25 -7.93
C SER A 155 -12.94 2.12 -6.74
N THR A 156 -13.53 1.48 -5.73
CA THR A 156 -13.73 2.09 -4.42
C THR A 156 -13.39 1.07 -3.36
N SER A 157 -12.76 1.54 -2.28
CA SER A 157 -12.44 0.70 -1.14
C SER A 157 -12.76 1.39 0.15
N LEU A 158 -13.30 0.64 1.09
CA LEU A 158 -13.48 1.04 2.47
C LEU A 158 -12.66 0.09 3.35
N SER A 159 -11.78 0.64 4.17
CA SER A 159 -10.98 -0.11 5.14
C SER A 159 -11.16 0.42 6.55
N TYR A 160 -11.10 -0.49 7.50
CA TYR A 160 -11.13 -0.20 8.93
C TYR A 160 -9.89 -0.81 9.57
N HIS A 161 -9.13 0.03 10.25
CA HIS A 161 -7.87 -0.33 10.87
C HIS A 161 -7.92 -0.11 12.37
N THR A 162 -7.32 -1.04 13.10
CA THR A 162 -7.03 -0.90 14.52
C THR A 162 -5.52 -0.89 14.70
N ALA A 163 -5.01 0.04 15.50
CA ALA A 163 -3.58 0.11 15.77
C ALA A 163 -3.14 -0.93 16.80
N SER A 164 -1.85 -1.24 16.77
CA SER A 164 -1.21 -2.09 17.77
C SER A 164 -1.22 -1.43 19.13
N ARG A 165 -1.37 -2.24 20.18
CA ARG A 165 -1.26 -1.79 21.57
C ARG A 165 0.00 -2.35 22.20
N TRP A 166 0.64 -1.47 22.95
CA TRP A 166 1.89 -1.71 23.67
C TRP A 166 1.67 -1.51 25.16
N ARG A 167 2.50 -2.13 25.99
CA ARG A 167 2.62 -1.84 27.41
C ARG A 167 3.96 -1.16 27.68
N VAL A 168 3.93 -0.09 28.46
CA VAL A 168 5.12 0.59 29.00
C VAL A 168 4.95 0.66 30.51
N GLY A 169 5.83 -0.01 31.26
CA GLY A 169 5.74 -0.03 32.74
C GLY A 169 4.38 -0.48 33.27
N GLY A 170 3.73 -1.45 32.60
CA GLY A 170 2.40 -1.96 32.96
C GLY A 170 1.20 -1.16 32.42
N ALA A 171 1.40 0.08 31.95
CA ALA A 171 0.33 0.90 31.36
C ALA A 171 0.16 0.60 29.87
N LEU A 172 -1.09 0.39 29.43
CA LEU A 172 -1.42 0.17 28.03
C LEU A 172 -1.45 1.47 27.23
N SER A 173 -0.81 1.47 26.06
CA SER A 173 -0.91 2.57 25.11
C SER A 173 -2.38 2.78 24.67
N PRO A 174 -2.77 4.04 24.36
CA PRO A 174 -4.12 4.34 23.95
C PRO A 174 -4.49 3.60 22.66
N GLN A 175 -5.75 3.19 22.55
CA GLN A 175 -6.24 2.57 21.31
C GLN A 175 -6.44 3.67 20.26
N SER A 176 -5.97 3.42 19.05
CA SER A 176 -6.35 4.20 17.89
C SER A 176 -7.04 3.34 16.84
N LYS A 177 -8.06 3.92 16.24
CA LYS A 177 -8.89 3.31 15.20
C LYS A 177 -9.01 4.31 14.08
N TYR A 178 -8.92 3.86 12.84
CA TYR A 178 -9.19 4.72 11.71
C TYR A 178 -9.94 4.00 10.61
N MET A 179 -10.78 4.76 9.92
CA MET A 179 -11.48 4.32 8.73
C MET A 179 -10.90 5.06 7.54
N GLN A 180 -10.66 4.34 6.45
CA GLN A 180 -10.14 4.91 5.22
C GLN A 180 -11.06 4.55 4.07
N TRP A 181 -11.45 5.56 3.31
CA TRP A 181 -12.19 5.43 2.08
C TRP A 181 -11.30 5.89 0.92
N ASN A 182 -11.31 5.14 -0.17
CA ASN A 182 -10.55 5.45 -1.37
C ASN A 182 -11.47 5.27 -2.58
N VAL A 183 -11.38 6.19 -3.53
CA VAL A 183 -12.01 6.08 -4.85
C VAL A 183 -10.91 6.32 -5.88
N ALA A 184 -10.77 5.40 -6.82
CA ALA A 184 -9.78 5.52 -7.87
C ALA A 184 -10.38 5.24 -9.25
N MET A 185 -9.75 5.87 -10.24
CA MET A 185 -10.05 5.73 -11.64
C MET A 185 -8.75 5.45 -12.39
N ASP A 186 -8.70 4.32 -13.09
CA ASP A 186 -7.62 3.99 -14.00
C ASP A 186 -8.08 4.17 -15.46
N PHE A 187 -7.14 4.56 -16.32
CA PHE A 187 -7.36 4.74 -17.75
C PHE A 187 -6.24 4.05 -18.53
N ALA A 188 -6.59 3.10 -19.39
CA ALA A 188 -5.63 2.48 -20.30
C ALA A 188 -5.39 3.40 -21.50
N VAL A 189 -4.26 4.10 -21.51
CA VAL A 189 -3.90 4.97 -22.66
C VAL A 189 -3.59 4.13 -23.88
N ASN A 190 -2.85 3.04 -23.69
CA ASN A 190 -2.56 2.05 -24.71
C ASN A 190 -2.26 0.70 -24.04
N ARG A 191 -1.70 -0.25 -24.80
CA ARG A 191 -1.38 -1.61 -24.31
C ARG A 191 -0.30 -1.69 -23.23
N VAL A 192 0.44 -0.61 -22.99
CA VAL A 192 1.65 -0.61 -22.15
C VAL A 192 1.54 0.44 -21.03
N VAL A 193 0.83 1.53 -21.29
CA VAL A 193 0.71 2.70 -20.41
C VAL A 193 -0.69 2.77 -19.80
N GLY A 194 -0.73 2.86 -18.47
CA GLY A 194 -1.93 3.21 -17.71
C GLY A 194 -1.73 4.55 -17.01
N LEU A 195 -2.80 5.33 -16.89
CA LEU A 195 -2.87 6.49 -16.01
C LEU A 195 -3.85 6.19 -14.89
N TYR A 196 -3.61 6.76 -13.71
CA TYR A 196 -4.54 6.62 -12.60
C TYR A 196 -4.67 7.91 -11.80
N THR A 197 -5.87 8.13 -11.28
CA THR A 197 -6.18 9.16 -10.30
C THR A 197 -6.92 8.53 -9.13
N ALA A 198 -6.64 8.96 -7.91
CA ALA A 198 -7.28 8.41 -6.72
C ALA A 198 -7.48 9.48 -5.65
N TYR A 199 -8.64 9.49 -5.03
CA TYR A 199 -8.95 10.28 -3.85
C TYR A 199 -9.05 9.37 -2.63
N GLN A 200 -8.27 9.68 -1.60
CA GLN A 200 -8.27 8.97 -0.34
C GLN A 200 -8.65 9.92 0.80
N MET A 201 -9.60 9.47 1.62
CA MET A 201 -9.95 10.11 2.88
C MET A 201 -9.77 9.12 4.02
N SER A 202 -9.03 9.50 5.06
CA SER A 202 -8.91 8.71 6.28
C SER A 202 -9.34 9.52 7.49
N ARG A 203 -10.16 8.93 8.35
CA ARG A 203 -10.62 9.51 9.61
C ARG A 203 -10.12 8.64 10.75
N GLY A 204 -9.32 9.22 11.64
CA GLY A 204 -8.77 8.55 12.81
C GLY A 204 -9.35 9.11 14.11
N VAL A 205 -9.45 8.24 15.12
CA VAL A 205 -9.69 8.59 16.52
C VAL A 205 -8.54 8.03 17.34
N THR A 206 -7.87 8.89 18.09
CA THR A 206 -6.74 8.54 18.96
C THR A 206 -7.07 8.80 20.43
N GLY A 207 -6.89 7.78 21.26
CA GLY A 207 -6.90 7.91 22.72
C GLY A 207 -8.29 8.02 23.37
N HIS A 208 -8.28 8.25 24.69
CA HIS A 208 -9.49 8.35 25.52
C HIS A 208 -10.17 9.73 25.37
N SER A 209 -9.43 10.76 24.97
CA SER A 209 -9.93 12.12 24.72
C SER A 209 -10.63 12.28 23.37
N GLY A 210 -10.54 11.26 22.49
CA GLY A 210 -11.25 11.25 21.22
C GLY A 210 -10.74 12.24 20.19
N GLU A 211 -9.44 12.56 20.19
CA GLU A 211 -8.86 13.45 19.18
C GLU A 211 -9.16 12.91 17.78
N PHE A 212 -9.84 13.74 16.98
CA PHE A 212 -10.23 13.43 15.62
C PHE A 212 -9.19 13.99 14.65
N SER A 213 -8.72 13.13 13.75
CA SER A 213 -7.91 13.57 12.61
C SER A 213 -8.60 13.16 11.32
N VAL A 214 -8.64 14.09 10.36
CA VAL A 214 -9.12 13.81 9.01
C VAL A 214 -7.99 14.13 8.05
N ARG A 215 -7.54 13.13 7.30
CA ARG A 215 -6.54 13.33 6.24
C ARG A 215 -7.18 13.07 4.89
N GLN A 216 -6.89 13.95 3.95
CA GLN A 216 -7.36 13.85 2.58
C GLN A 216 -6.17 13.92 1.65
N ARG A 217 -6.13 13.02 0.66
CA ARG A 217 -5.06 12.97 -0.34
C ARG A 217 -5.65 12.75 -1.72
N LEU A 218 -5.22 13.55 -2.67
CA LEU A 218 -5.37 13.27 -4.09
C LEU A 218 -4.08 12.62 -4.60
N SER A 219 -4.19 11.56 -5.37
CA SER A 219 -3.04 10.90 -6.00
C SER A 219 -3.23 10.86 -7.51
N LEU A 220 -2.14 11.10 -8.24
CA LEU A 220 -2.07 11.03 -9.68
C LEU A 220 -0.86 10.19 -10.03
N GLY A 221 -0.94 9.42 -11.11
CA GLY A 221 0.24 8.72 -11.56
C GLY A 221 0.02 7.93 -12.82
N GLY A 222 1.02 7.13 -13.15
CA GLY A 222 1.03 6.32 -14.33
C GLY A 222 1.84 5.06 -14.13
N SER A 223 1.59 4.09 -14.99
CA SER A 223 2.26 2.81 -15.03
C SER A 223 2.79 2.54 -16.43
N TYR A 224 3.85 1.76 -16.49
CA TYR A 224 4.48 1.33 -17.72
C TYR A 224 4.81 -0.16 -17.62
N ARG A 225 4.36 -0.93 -18.60
CA ARG A 225 4.70 -2.34 -18.73
C ARG A 225 6.05 -2.49 -19.45
N ILE A 226 7.05 -3.03 -18.75
CA ILE A 226 8.38 -3.26 -19.32
C ILE A 226 8.36 -4.58 -20.12
N SER A 227 7.71 -5.61 -19.57
CA SER A 227 7.54 -6.94 -20.19
C SER A 227 6.20 -7.55 -19.76
N GLY A 228 5.86 -8.75 -20.24
CA GLY A 228 4.62 -9.45 -19.83
C GLY A 228 4.46 -9.54 -18.31
N ASP A 229 5.56 -9.77 -17.60
CA ASP A 229 5.60 -10.04 -16.17
C ASP A 229 6.14 -8.89 -15.32
N THR A 230 6.72 -7.86 -15.96
CA THR A 230 7.37 -6.75 -15.26
C THR A 230 6.73 -5.42 -15.59
N SER A 231 6.44 -4.64 -14.55
CA SER A 231 5.91 -3.29 -14.68
C SER A 231 6.39 -2.36 -13.59
N VAL A 232 6.34 -1.05 -13.90
CA VAL A 232 6.69 0.01 -12.96
C VAL A 232 5.56 1.02 -12.92
N ALA A 233 5.27 1.55 -11.74
CA ALA A 233 4.32 2.63 -11.52
C ALA A 233 4.98 3.78 -10.77
N LEU A 234 4.60 5.00 -11.17
CA LEU A 234 4.95 6.26 -10.53
C LEU A 234 3.68 6.90 -9.99
N THR A 235 3.75 7.38 -8.76
CA THR A 235 2.63 7.97 -8.03
C THR A 235 3.08 9.27 -7.40
N LEU A 236 2.33 10.34 -7.67
CA LEU A 236 2.37 11.61 -6.96
C LEU A 236 1.14 11.71 -6.06
N GLY A 237 1.32 12.19 -4.84
CA GLY A 237 0.24 12.40 -3.88
C GLY A 237 0.31 13.80 -3.31
N PHE A 238 -0.83 14.47 -3.26
CA PHE A 238 -1.03 15.82 -2.76
C PHE A 238 -1.97 15.76 -1.56
N GLY A 239 -1.54 16.29 -0.42
CA GLY A 239 -2.43 16.50 0.72
C GLY A 239 -3.42 17.60 0.43
N LEU A 240 -4.71 17.33 0.67
CA LEU A 240 -5.79 18.32 0.49
C LEU A 240 -6.26 18.93 1.82
N ALA A 241 -6.11 18.20 2.94
CA ALA A 241 -6.48 18.63 4.28
C ALA A 241 -5.50 18.05 5.32
N ASP A 242 -5.33 18.76 6.45
CA ASP A 242 -4.51 18.45 7.63
C ASP A 242 -3.24 17.62 7.40
N THR A 243 -2.06 18.24 7.45
CA THR A 243 -0.75 17.56 7.65
C THR A 243 -0.46 16.39 6.69
N ALA A 244 -1.20 16.28 5.57
CA ALA A 244 -1.02 15.20 4.62
C ALA A 244 0.17 15.57 3.74
N PRO A 245 1.32 14.87 3.85
CA PRO A 245 2.51 15.27 3.13
C PRO A 245 2.30 15.07 1.63
N ALA A 246 2.98 15.91 0.85
CA ALA A 246 3.22 15.62 -0.55
C ALA A 246 4.07 14.34 -0.65
N THR A 247 3.72 13.44 -1.55
CA THR A 247 4.38 12.14 -1.68
C THR A 247 4.76 11.83 -3.11
N LEU A 248 5.95 11.29 -3.30
CA LEU A 248 6.40 10.65 -4.54
C LEU A 248 6.63 9.18 -4.23
N SER A 249 6.06 8.25 -5.00
CA SER A 249 6.38 6.85 -4.86
C SER A 249 6.57 6.14 -6.18
N VAL A 250 7.53 5.21 -6.19
CA VAL A 250 7.84 4.30 -7.30
C VAL A 250 7.55 2.89 -6.82
N GLN A 251 6.83 2.12 -7.62
CA GLN A 251 6.50 0.73 -7.35
C GLN A 251 6.92 -0.12 -8.54
N GLY A 252 7.69 -1.18 -8.29
CA GLY A 252 7.88 -2.26 -9.25
C GLY A 252 6.83 -3.34 -9.00
N ARG A 253 6.47 -4.10 -10.04
CA ARG A 253 5.70 -5.32 -9.93
C ARG A 253 6.30 -6.39 -10.84
N TYR A 254 6.53 -7.56 -10.27
CA TYR A 254 7.10 -8.73 -10.92
C TYR A 254 6.17 -9.92 -10.71
N ARG A 255 5.81 -10.63 -11.78
CA ARG A 255 4.99 -11.84 -11.76
C ARG A 255 5.86 -13.07 -12.02
N PHE A 256 5.54 -14.17 -11.33
CA PHE A 256 6.18 -15.47 -11.45
C PHE A 256 5.12 -16.58 -11.50
#